data_AF-A0A350YLI3-F1
#
_entry.id   AF-A0A350YLI3-F1
#
_cell.length_a   1.000
_cell.length_b   1.000
_cell.length_c   1.000
_cell.angle_alpha   90.00
_cell.angle_beta   90.00
_cell.angle_gamma   90.00
#
_symmetry.space_group_name_H-M   'P 1'
#
loop_
_entity.id
_entity.type
_entity.pdbx_description
1 polymer ?
#
loop_
_entity_poly.entity_id
_entity_poly.type
_entity_poly.pdbx_seq_one_letter_code
_entity_poly.pdbx_strand_id
1 'polypeptide(L)'
;MFKLLAAPYLKKFEGKSPEKVLKLSLNLLDHGFTDSLRDYVRNSQAQSGGFKDRAGNPDLYYTLFGWFVADALGMKQECSLVWPYVSREISLKEPEGVNLHCAAVLSAVNGQAKSFRKSFGAKLRQSAGMKDQKLYGSFLSLMSFYYLRDFRGLFRIRQSLRPVTGNDTLPCPVTAASLVLSKSFREPVDKLINVLMSYYDGKGGFRATHSTPLADLLSTAVALYALWFAGYDLREIR
;
A
#
# COMPACT_ATOMS: atom_id res chain seq x y z
N MET A 1 25.09 1.49 -10.68
CA MET A 1 25.11 0.32 -9.78
C MET A 1 23.74 -0.01 -9.18
N PHE A 2 23.14 0.83 -8.32
CA PHE A 2 21.84 0.52 -7.66
C PHE A 2 20.65 0.26 -8.60
N LYS A 3 20.57 0.95 -9.74
CA LYS A 3 19.50 0.77 -10.75
C LYS A 3 19.48 -0.64 -11.35
N LEU A 4 20.66 -1.24 -11.59
CA LEU A 4 20.78 -2.59 -12.16
C LEU A 4 20.31 -3.66 -11.17
N LEU A 5 20.64 -3.50 -9.88
CA LEU A 5 20.26 -4.45 -8.83
C LEU A 5 18.76 -4.43 -8.50
N ALA A 6 18.08 -3.30 -8.73
CA ALA A 6 16.67 -3.12 -8.42
C ALA A 6 15.72 -3.25 -9.63
N ALA A 7 16.22 -3.24 -10.87
CA ALA A 7 15.38 -3.30 -12.08
C ALA A 7 14.52 -4.58 -12.19
N PRO A 8 15.02 -5.80 -11.89
CA PRO A 8 14.19 -7.00 -11.90
C PRO A 8 13.09 -6.98 -10.83
N TYR A 9 13.35 -6.31 -9.71
CA TYR A 9 12.38 -6.11 -8.63
C TYR A 9 11.25 -5.18 -9.07
N LEU A 10 11.58 -4.02 -9.65
CA LEU A 10 10.58 -3.06 -10.15
C LEU A 10 9.62 -3.71 -11.14
N LYS A 11 10.14 -4.52 -12.08
CA LYS A 11 9.33 -5.19 -13.11
C LYS A 11 8.31 -6.18 -12.51
N LYS A 12 8.67 -6.87 -11.41
CA LYS A 12 7.76 -7.80 -10.74
C LYS A 12 6.71 -7.07 -9.90
N PHE A 13 7.13 -6.01 -9.20
CA PHE A 13 6.22 -5.18 -8.42
C PHE A 13 5.20 -4.46 -9.32
N GLU A 14 5.63 -3.95 -10.48
CA GLU A 14 4.76 -3.34 -11.50
C GLU A 14 3.70 -4.31 -12.03
N GLY A 15 4.04 -5.58 -12.20
CA GLY A 15 3.09 -6.61 -12.60
C GLY A 15 2.04 -6.97 -11.56
N LYS A 16 2.25 -6.57 -10.29
CA LYS A 16 1.45 -6.96 -9.13
C LYS A 16 1.09 -5.77 -8.22
N SER A 17 1.12 -4.56 -8.74
CA SER A 17 0.88 -3.36 -7.93
C SER A 17 -0.58 -3.28 -7.47
N PRO A 18 -0.87 -2.58 -6.36
CA PRO A 18 -2.24 -2.42 -5.87
C PRO A 18 -3.20 -1.89 -6.93
N GLU A 19 -2.81 -0.93 -7.77
CA GLU A 19 -3.68 -0.35 -8.81
C GLU A 19 -4.05 -1.38 -9.86
N LYS A 20 -3.10 -2.24 -10.25
CA LYS A 20 -3.36 -3.27 -11.24
C LYS A 20 -4.33 -4.31 -10.69
N VAL A 21 -4.16 -4.71 -9.43
CA VAL A 21 -5.08 -5.64 -8.77
C VAL A 21 -6.47 -5.03 -8.61
N LEU A 22 -6.55 -3.77 -8.19
CA LEU A 22 -7.82 -3.05 -8.08
C LEU A 22 -8.53 -2.97 -9.44
N LYS A 23 -7.82 -2.59 -10.52
CA LYS A 23 -8.38 -2.58 -11.88
C LYS A 23 -8.89 -3.94 -12.32
N LEU A 24 -8.17 -5.02 -12.02
CA LEU A 24 -8.62 -6.38 -12.32
C LEU A 24 -9.86 -6.78 -11.52
N SER A 25 -9.96 -6.34 -10.26
CA SER A 25 -11.11 -6.66 -9.40
C SER A 25 -12.42 -6.04 -9.89
N LEU A 26 -12.36 -4.93 -10.65
CA LEU A 26 -13.56 -4.34 -11.25
C LEU A 26 -14.25 -5.27 -12.26
N ASN A 27 -13.52 -6.22 -12.86
CA ASN A 27 -14.11 -7.22 -13.78
C ASN A 27 -15.03 -8.22 -13.05
N LEU A 28 -14.99 -8.26 -11.71
CA LEU A 28 -15.84 -9.12 -10.88
C LEU A 28 -17.12 -8.41 -10.42
N LEU A 29 -17.19 -7.09 -10.59
CA LEU A 29 -18.31 -6.28 -10.15
C LEU A 29 -19.27 -6.07 -11.31
N ASP A 30 -20.57 -6.06 -11.02
CA ASP A 30 -21.56 -5.66 -12.03
C ASP A 30 -21.46 -4.15 -12.33
N HIS A 31 -22.02 -3.76 -13.47
CA HIS A 31 -21.98 -2.38 -13.92
C HIS A 31 -22.70 -1.42 -12.96
N GLY A 32 -23.84 -1.81 -12.39
CA GLY A 32 -24.61 -0.96 -11.48
C GLY A 32 -23.88 -0.69 -10.18
N PHE A 33 -23.21 -1.70 -9.63
CA PHE A 33 -22.35 -1.54 -8.46
C PHE A 33 -21.13 -0.67 -8.76
N THR A 34 -20.53 -0.84 -9.95
CA THR A 34 -19.39 -0.02 -10.38
C THR A 34 -19.77 1.46 -10.48
N ASP A 35 -20.95 1.78 -10.99
CA ASP A 35 -21.45 3.15 -11.06
C ASP A 35 -21.74 3.73 -9.67
N SER A 36 -22.38 2.95 -8.80
CA SER A 36 -22.60 3.34 -7.40
C SER A 36 -21.27 3.63 -6.67
N LEU A 37 -20.22 2.86 -6.97
CA LEU A 37 -18.89 3.08 -6.41
C LEU A 37 -18.26 4.37 -6.94
N ARG A 38 -18.42 4.70 -8.23
CA ARG A 38 -17.97 5.99 -8.79
C ARG A 38 -18.65 7.16 -8.08
N ASP A 39 -19.95 7.07 -7.83
CA ASP A 39 -20.68 8.12 -7.14
C ASP A 39 -20.23 8.26 -5.69
N TYR A 40 -20.00 7.15 -4.99
CA TYR A 40 -19.43 7.17 -3.65
C TYR A 40 -18.05 7.84 -3.62
N VAL A 41 -17.15 7.46 -4.53
CA VAL A 41 -15.80 8.02 -4.64
C VAL A 41 -15.85 9.52 -4.91
N ARG A 42 -16.69 9.96 -5.86
CA ARG A 42 -16.88 11.38 -6.18
C ARG A 42 -17.37 12.16 -4.96
N ASN A 43 -18.36 11.63 -4.25
CA ASN A 43 -18.92 12.26 -3.05
C ASN A 43 -17.98 12.22 -1.84
N SER A 44 -16.96 11.36 -1.86
CA SER A 44 -15.92 11.26 -0.83
C SER A 44 -14.79 12.27 -1.04
N GLN A 45 -14.67 12.88 -2.23
CA GLN A 45 -13.70 13.94 -2.50
C GLN A 45 -14.22 15.29 -2.01
N ALA A 46 -13.41 16.04 -1.28
CA ALA A 46 -13.71 17.40 -0.86
C ALA A 46 -13.44 18.39 -2.02
N GLN A 47 -14.01 19.60 -1.92
CA GLN A 47 -13.79 20.67 -2.91
C GLN A 47 -12.30 21.06 -3.04
N SER A 48 -11.50 20.84 -1.99
CA SER A 48 -10.06 21.05 -2.03
C SER A 48 -9.32 20.06 -2.95
N GLY A 49 -9.94 18.93 -3.30
CA GLY A 49 -9.38 17.83 -4.07
C GLY A 49 -8.88 16.64 -3.22
N GLY A 50 -8.79 16.79 -1.90
CA GLY A 50 -8.45 15.69 -0.99
C GLY A 50 -9.66 14.79 -0.71
N PHE A 51 -9.42 13.51 -0.44
CA PHE A 51 -10.49 12.60 0.00
C PHE A 51 -10.67 12.66 1.50
N LYS A 52 -11.94 12.63 1.91
CA LYS A 52 -12.38 12.79 3.30
C LYS A 52 -12.14 11.52 4.12
N ASP A 53 -11.71 11.72 5.35
CA ASP A 53 -11.67 10.71 6.40
C ASP A 53 -13.09 10.40 6.93
N ARG A 54 -13.14 9.57 7.99
CA ARG A 54 -14.42 9.21 8.64
C ARG A 54 -15.10 10.38 9.35
N ALA A 55 -14.36 11.44 9.68
CA ALA A 55 -14.89 12.66 10.28
C ALA A 55 -15.28 13.71 9.21
N GLY A 56 -15.12 13.40 7.92
CA GLY A 56 -15.43 14.29 6.81
C GLY A 56 -14.30 15.25 6.45
N ASN A 57 -13.12 15.15 7.07
CA ASN A 57 -11.98 16.04 6.84
C ASN A 57 -11.05 15.43 5.78
N PRO A 58 -10.59 16.20 4.78
CA PRO A 58 -9.62 15.68 3.82
C PRO A 58 -8.26 15.48 4.48
N ASP A 59 -7.66 14.29 4.32
CA ASP A 59 -6.30 14.00 4.79
C ASP A 59 -5.46 13.26 3.71
N LEU A 60 -4.13 13.24 3.87
CA LEU A 60 -3.22 12.59 2.91
C LEU A 60 -3.38 11.07 2.85
N TYR A 61 -3.78 10.43 3.95
CA TYR A 61 -3.94 8.98 4.05
C TYR A 61 -5.17 8.52 3.26
N TYR A 62 -6.36 9.06 3.55
CA TYR A 62 -7.59 8.80 2.80
C TYR A 62 -7.49 9.30 1.36
N THR A 63 -6.76 10.40 1.10
CA THR A 63 -6.47 10.85 -0.28
C THR A 63 -5.68 9.81 -1.07
N LEU A 64 -4.75 9.09 -0.45
CA LEU A 64 -4.03 8.01 -1.13
C LEU A 64 -4.98 6.89 -1.56
N PHE A 65 -5.84 6.40 -0.66
CA PHE A 65 -6.79 5.34 -0.99
C PHE A 65 -7.84 5.80 -2.00
N GLY A 66 -8.40 7.00 -1.80
CA GLY A 66 -9.35 7.59 -2.73
C GLY A 66 -8.77 7.74 -4.13
N TRP A 67 -7.51 8.17 -4.24
CA TRP A 67 -6.81 8.23 -5.52
C TRP A 67 -6.63 6.85 -6.16
N PHE A 68 -6.26 5.82 -5.40
CA PHE A 68 -6.12 4.45 -5.94
C PHE A 68 -7.44 3.90 -6.48
N VAL A 69 -8.55 4.13 -5.77
CA VAL A 69 -9.87 3.68 -6.21
C VAL A 69 -10.33 4.50 -7.42
N ALA A 70 -10.15 5.82 -7.41
CA ALA A 70 -10.48 6.69 -8.54
C ALA A 70 -9.70 6.32 -9.81
N ASP A 71 -8.39 6.08 -9.69
CA ASP A 71 -7.55 5.63 -10.82
C ASP A 71 -8.00 4.26 -11.34
N ALA A 72 -8.37 3.33 -10.44
CA ALA A 72 -8.89 2.04 -10.84
C ALA A 72 -10.20 2.16 -11.63
N LEU A 73 -11.10 3.05 -11.22
CA LEU A 73 -12.39 3.32 -11.86
C LEU A 73 -12.29 4.18 -13.13
N GLY A 74 -11.10 4.67 -13.48
CA GLY A 74 -10.88 5.55 -14.63
C GLY A 74 -11.36 6.99 -14.43
N MET A 75 -11.49 7.45 -13.19
CA MET A 75 -12.02 8.75 -12.79
C MET A 75 -10.96 9.87 -12.94
N LYS A 76 -10.60 10.17 -14.19
CA LYS A 76 -9.49 11.09 -14.53
C LYS A 76 -9.67 12.49 -13.95
N GLN A 77 -10.90 13.00 -13.91
CA GLN A 77 -11.20 14.33 -13.38
C GLN A 77 -10.89 14.38 -11.88
N GLU A 78 -11.42 13.43 -11.11
CA GLU A 78 -11.21 13.32 -9.67
C GLU A 78 -9.73 13.11 -9.34
N CYS A 79 -9.01 12.27 -10.10
CA CYS A 79 -7.57 12.11 -9.97
C CYS A 79 -6.80 13.44 -10.17
N SER A 80 -7.22 14.28 -11.13
CA SER A 80 -6.53 15.54 -11.45
C SER A 80 -6.63 16.59 -10.34
N LEU A 81 -7.65 16.51 -9.49
CA LEU A 81 -7.88 17.43 -8.38
C LEU A 81 -6.99 17.14 -7.16
N VAL A 82 -6.36 15.97 -7.09
CA VAL A 82 -5.56 15.55 -5.94
C VAL A 82 -4.27 16.35 -5.78
N TRP A 83 -3.60 16.72 -6.87
CA TRP A 83 -2.31 17.42 -6.75
C TRP A 83 -2.41 18.82 -6.12
N PRO A 84 -3.36 19.69 -6.51
CA PRO A 84 -3.59 20.95 -5.81
C PRO A 84 -3.72 20.80 -4.29
N TYR A 85 -4.51 19.82 -3.84
CA TYR A 85 -4.64 19.49 -2.42
C TYR A 85 -3.30 19.09 -1.79
N VAL A 86 -2.65 18.06 -2.34
CA VAL A 86 -1.41 17.49 -1.78
C VAL A 86 -0.30 18.54 -1.69
N SER A 87 -0.13 19.34 -2.74
CA SER A 87 0.89 20.39 -2.78
C SER A 87 0.68 21.46 -1.70
N ARG A 88 -0.58 21.83 -1.44
CA ARG A 88 -0.96 22.75 -0.38
C ARG A 88 -0.71 22.15 1.00
N GLU A 89 -1.15 20.93 1.24
CA GLU A 89 -0.98 20.27 2.55
C GLU A 89 0.50 20.14 2.93
N ILE A 90 1.35 19.68 2.00
CA ILE A 90 2.79 19.56 2.20
C ILE A 90 3.45 20.92 2.50
N SER A 91 2.91 22.00 1.93
CA SER A 91 3.42 23.36 2.14
C SER A 91 2.97 23.96 3.47
N LEU A 92 1.74 23.65 3.91
CA LEU A 92 1.19 24.11 5.19
C LEU A 92 1.83 23.38 6.37
N LYS A 93 2.04 22.08 6.23
CA LYS A 93 2.62 21.25 7.28
C LYS A 93 3.53 20.20 6.66
N GLU A 94 4.78 20.19 7.12
CA GLU A 94 5.73 19.17 6.72
C GLU A 94 5.18 17.77 7.05
N PRO A 95 5.09 16.84 6.08
CA PRO A 95 4.50 15.54 6.31
C PRO A 95 5.46 14.62 7.10
N GLU A 96 4.88 13.80 7.97
CA GLU A 96 5.61 12.88 8.86
C GLU A 96 4.94 11.51 8.95
N GLY A 97 5.67 10.50 9.45
CA GLY A 97 5.15 9.16 9.63
C GLY A 97 4.47 8.59 8.38
N VAL A 98 3.24 8.09 8.53
CA VAL A 98 2.45 7.55 7.42
C VAL A 98 2.17 8.62 6.35
N ASN A 99 1.88 9.86 6.75
CA ASN A 99 1.57 10.96 5.83
C ASN A 99 2.76 11.31 4.92
N LEU A 100 4.00 11.14 5.39
CA LEU A 100 5.20 11.30 4.56
C LEU A 100 5.24 10.29 3.42
N HIS A 101 4.88 9.03 3.69
CA HIS A 101 4.80 7.99 2.68
C HIS A 101 3.62 8.21 1.72
N CYS A 102 2.45 8.64 2.23
CA CYS A 102 1.31 8.99 1.39
C CYS A 102 1.62 10.15 0.45
N ALA A 103 2.20 11.24 0.96
CA ALA A 103 2.64 12.38 0.16
C ALA A 103 3.69 11.99 -0.88
N ALA A 104 4.60 11.06 -0.57
CA ALA A 104 5.58 10.55 -1.51
C ALA A 104 4.94 9.85 -2.71
N VAL A 105 3.99 8.94 -2.45
CA VAL A 105 3.26 8.21 -3.50
C VAL A 105 2.40 9.17 -4.31
N LEU A 106 1.61 10.02 -3.64
CA LEU A 106 0.74 10.99 -4.31
C LEU A 106 1.52 11.99 -5.17
N SER A 107 2.68 12.44 -4.70
CA SER A 107 3.57 13.28 -5.52
C SER A 107 4.07 12.52 -6.74
N ALA A 108 4.44 11.25 -6.59
CA ALA A 108 4.96 10.47 -7.70
C ALA A 108 3.94 10.22 -8.81
N VAL A 109 2.72 9.80 -8.45
CA VAL A 109 1.66 9.51 -9.42
C VAL A 109 1.14 10.77 -10.12
N ASN A 110 1.34 11.95 -9.52
CA ASN A 110 1.05 13.24 -10.13
C ASN A 110 2.26 13.87 -10.86
N GLY A 111 3.31 13.09 -11.16
CA GLY A 111 4.47 13.56 -11.94
C GLY A 111 5.50 14.39 -11.15
N GLN A 112 5.37 14.49 -9.84
CA GLN A 112 6.17 15.35 -8.96
C GLN A 112 7.26 14.61 -8.19
N ALA A 113 7.57 13.36 -8.58
CA ALA A 113 8.58 12.51 -7.92
C ALA A 113 9.96 13.18 -7.78
N LYS A 114 10.38 13.96 -8.79
CA LYS A 114 11.69 14.65 -8.76
C LYS A 114 11.70 15.77 -7.71
N SER A 115 10.65 16.59 -7.68
CA SER A 115 10.50 17.69 -6.72
C SER A 115 10.43 17.13 -5.30
N PHE A 116 9.57 16.13 -5.07
CA PHE A 116 9.43 15.50 -3.76
C PHE A 116 10.74 14.90 -3.24
N ARG A 117 11.50 14.18 -4.08
CA ARG A 117 12.80 13.63 -3.67
C ARG A 117 13.82 14.72 -3.30
N LYS A 118 13.77 15.88 -3.94
CA LYS A 118 14.66 17.00 -3.63
C LYS A 118 14.35 17.55 -2.24
N SER A 119 13.08 17.74 -1.90
CA SER A 119 12.66 18.33 -0.63
C SER A 119 12.67 17.32 0.54
N PHE A 120 12.15 16.12 0.33
CA PHE A 120 11.87 15.16 1.43
C PHE A 120 12.62 13.83 1.30
N GLY A 121 13.41 13.61 0.25
CA GLY A 121 14.05 12.32 -0.01
C GLY A 121 15.05 11.90 1.07
N ALA A 122 15.70 12.84 1.77
CA ALA A 122 16.55 12.51 2.91
C ALA A 122 15.73 12.04 4.12
N LYS A 123 14.69 12.81 4.48
CA LYS A 123 13.75 12.50 5.57
C LYS A 123 13.06 11.15 5.37
N LEU A 124 12.54 10.90 4.17
CA LEU A 124 11.89 9.63 3.81
C LEU A 124 12.82 8.42 4.00
N ARG A 125 14.13 8.57 3.74
CA ARG A 125 15.10 7.50 3.97
C ARG A 125 15.51 7.33 5.42
N GLN A 126 15.33 8.37 6.25
CA GLN A 126 15.56 8.31 7.70
C GLN A 126 14.33 7.74 8.43
N SER A 127 13.12 7.93 7.89
CA SER A 127 11.89 7.34 8.41
C SER A 127 11.71 5.86 8.05
N ALA A 128 12.66 5.26 7.32
CA ALA A 128 12.61 3.86 6.93
C ALA A 128 12.58 2.96 8.17
N GLY A 129 11.47 2.25 8.35
CA GLY A 129 11.25 1.39 9.52
C GLY A 129 10.88 2.19 10.79
N MET A 130 9.79 2.97 10.72
CA MET A 130 9.16 3.71 11.84
C MET A 130 9.37 3.02 13.20
N LYS A 131 9.82 3.77 14.22
CA LYS A 131 10.35 3.26 15.50
C LYS A 131 9.45 2.20 16.16
N ASP A 132 8.14 2.39 16.13
CA ASP A 132 7.17 1.54 16.85
C ASP A 132 6.58 0.40 15.99
N GLN A 133 6.75 0.46 14.67
CA GLN A 133 6.20 -0.54 13.73
C GLN A 133 7.18 -0.79 12.58
N LYS A 134 8.37 -1.28 12.90
CA LYS A 134 9.48 -1.43 11.93
C LYS A 134 9.09 -2.16 10.64
N LEU A 135 8.29 -3.22 10.74
CA LEU A 135 7.86 -4.02 9.58
C LEU A 135 6.86 -3.25 8.71
N TYR A 136 5.80 -2.72 9.30
CA TYR A 136 4.80 -1.92 8.58
C TYR A 136 5.42 -0.65 7.98
N GLY A 137 6.25 0.07 8.73
CA GLY A 137 7.00 1.23 8.24
C GLY A 137 7.96 0.87 7.10
N SER A 138 8.57 -0.31 7.12
CA SER A 138 9.41 -0.80 6.01
C SER A 138 8.58 -1.11 4.76
N PHE A 139 7.36 -1.64 4.92
CA PHE A 139 6.43 -1.82 3.82
C PHE A 139 5.97 -0.48 3.21
N LEU A 140 5.63 0.51 4.03
CA LEU A 140 5.32 1.86 3.52
C LEU A 140 6.53 2.50 2.80
N SER A 141 7.72 2.27 3.34
CA SER A 141 8.98 2.73 2.72
C SER A 141 9.20 2.05 1.37
N LEU A 142 8.94 0.74 1.26
CA LEU A 142 9.00 -0.01 0.01
C LEU A 142 8.12 0.64 -1.06
N MET A 143 6.88 0.99 -0.69
CA MET A 143 5.92 1.64 -1.59
C MET A 143 6.42 3.00 -2.02
N SER A 144 6.68 3.90 -1.08
CA SER A 144 7.13 5.25 -1.40
C SER A 144 8.41 5.27 -2.26
N PHE A 145 9.39 4.39 -1.99
CA PHE A 145 10.60 4.30 -2.82
C PHE A 145 10.35 3.69 -4.19
N TYR A 146 9.42 2.72 -4.30
CA TYR A 146 9.01 2.19 -5.59
C TYR A 146 8.45 3.30 -6.49
N TYR A 147 7.45 4.03 -6.01
CA TYR A 147 6.82 5.11 -6.78
C TYR A 147 7.78 6.25 -7.12
N LEU A 148 8.64 6.65 -6.17
CA LEU A 148 9.63 7.69 -6.40
C LEU A 148 10.83 7.22 -7.25
N ARG A 149 10.90 5.93 -7.61
CA ARG A 149 12.06 5.29 -8.22
C ARG A 149 13.35 5.58 -7.43
N ASP A 150 13.26 5.49 -6.10
CA ASP A 150 14.36 5.73 -5.17
C ASP A 150 15.12 4.44 -4.88
N PHE A 151 16.03 4.10 -5.79
CA PHE A 151 16.87 2.91 -5.70
C PHE A 151 17.77 2.87 -4.46
N ARG A 152 18.16 4.02 -3.91
CA ARG A 152 18.98 4.07 -2.69
C ARG A 152 18.14 3.68 -1.48
N GLY A 153 16.90 4.16 -1.42
CA GLY A 153 15.94 3.75 -0.39
C GLY A 153 15.64 2.24 -0.45
N LEU A 154 15.35 1.71 -1.63
CA LEU A 154 15.09 0.27 -1.82
C LEU A 154 16.27 -0.61 -1.37
N PHE A 155 17.50 -0.20 -1.69
CA PHE A 155 18.70 -0.91 -1.26
C PHE A 155 18.86 -0.91 0.27
N ARG A 156 18.58 0.22 0.94
CA ARG A 156 18.63 0.29 2.41
C ARG A 156 17.63 -0.63 3.08
N ILE A 157 16.38 -0.67 2.59
CA ILE A 157 15.36 -1.60 3.12
C ILE A 157 15.87 -3.03 3.04
N ARG A 158 16.39 -3.42 1.87
CA ARG A 158 16.97 -4.76 1.67
C ARG A 158 18.05 -5.10 2.70
N GLN A 159 18.96 -4.17 2.98
CA GLN A 159 20.03 -4.39 3.95
C GLN A 159 19.53 -4.46 5.40
N SER A 160 18.46 -3.74 5.72
CA SER A 160 17.87 -3.74 7.07
C SER A 160 16.89 -4.89 7.33
N LEU A 161 16.49 -5.62 6.28
CA LEU A 161 15.53 -6.71 6.41
C LEU A 161 16.14 -7.86 7.19
N ARG A 162 15.49 -8.21 8.30
CA ARG A 162 15.77 -9.42 9.05
C ARG A 162 14.74 -10.48 8.67
N PRO A 163 15.13 -11.77 8.58
CA PRO A 163 14.18 -12.85 8.42
C PRO A 163 13.16 -12.80 9.56
N VAL A 164 11.87 -12.77 9.23
CA VAL A 164 10.81 -12.93 10.23
C VAL A 164 10.82 -14.39 10.65
N THR A 165 11.02 -14.65 11.95
CA THR A 165 11.27 -16.00 12.47
C THR A 165 10.00 -16.82 12.66
N GLY A 166 8.82 -16.22 12.47
CA GLY A 166 7.51 -16.88 12.56
C GLY A 166 6.95 -16.99 13.98
N ASN A 167 7.74 -16.65 15.01
CA ASN A 167 7.32 -16.62 16.41
C ASN A 167 6.79 -15.25 16.86
N ASP A 168 6.84 -14.24 16.00
CA ASP A 168 6.34 -12.91 16.31
C ASP A 168 4.80 -12.93 16.27
N THR A 169 4.14 -12.60 17.38
CA THR A 169 2.68 -12.45 17.48
C THR A 169 2.22 -11.16 16.79
N LEU A 170 2.32 -11.12 15.46
CA LEU A 170 1.92 -9.98 14.66
C LEU A 170 0.40 -10.03 14.37
N PRO A 171 -0.24 -8.89 14.08
CA PRO A 171 -1.57 -8.89 13.46
C PRO A 171 -1.53 -9.34 12.00
N CYS A 172 -2.62 -9.91 11.49
CA CYS A 172 -2.74 -10.37 10.10
C CYS A 172 -2.30 -9.32 9.06
N PRO A 173 -2.71 -8.04 9.14
CA PRO A 173 -2.25 -7.01 8.19
C PRO A 173 -0.73 -6.79 8.21
N VAL A 174 -0.09 -6.92 9.38
CA VAL A 174 1.36 -6.76 9.52
C VAL A 174 2.09 -7.99 8.96
N THR A 175 1.54 -9.19 9.18
CA THR A 175 2.04 -10.43 8.55
C THR A 175 1.92 -10.37 7.03
N ALA A 176 0.80 -9.90 6.50
CA ALA A 176 0.58 -9.69 5.06
C ALA A 176 1.58 -8.68 4.46
N ALA A 177 1.79 -7.54 5.12
CA ALA A 177 2.79 -6.56 4.71
C ALA A 177 4.21 -7.15 4.71
N SER A 178 4.53 -7.96 5.72
CA SER A 178 5.82 -8.65 5.84
C SER A 178 6.01 -9.69 4.73
N LEU A 179 4.96 -10.42 4.35
CA LEU A 179 4.99 -11.37 3.23
C LEU A 179 5.29 -10.66 1.91
N VAL A 180 4.61 -9.55 1.62
CA VAL A 180 4.88 -8.74 0.41
C VAL A 180 6.30 -8.20 0.42
N LEU A 181 6.75 -7.69 1.57
CA LEU A 181 8.09 -7.14 1.76
C LEU A 181 9.19 -8.19 1.55
N SER A 182 9.10 -9.36 2.20
CA SER A 182 10.06 -10.45 2.04
C SER A 182 10.06 -11.00 0.62
N LYS A 183 8.88 -11.24 0.03
CA LYS A 183 8.77 -11.74 -1.35
C LYS A 183 9.36 -10.75 -2.36
N SER A 184 9.21 -9.45 -2.10
CA SER A 184 9.77 -8.38 -2.93
C SER A 184 11.29 -8.47 -3.05
N PHE A 185 11.98 -8.88 -1.99
CA PHE A 185 13.43 -9.06 -1.98
C PHE A 185 13.89 -10.50 -2.25
N ARG A 186 12.96 -11.38 -2.67
CA ARG A 186 13.20 -12.81 -2.97
C ARG A 186 13.66 -13.63 -1.76
N GLU A 187 13.32 -13.19 -0.57
CA GLU A 187 13.52 -13.99 0.64
C GLU A 187 12.58 -15.21 0.63
N PRO A 188 12.94 -16.32 1.29
CA PRO A 188 12.02 -17.43 1.54
C PRO A 188 10.79 -16.96 2.33
N VAL A 189 9.60 -17.41 1.93
CA VAL A 189 8.33 -16.92 2.50
C VAL A 189 7.40 -18.01 3.00
N ASP A 190 7.75 -19.28 2.91
CA ASP A 190 6.82 -20.38 3.25
C ASP A 190 6.34 -20.31 4.69
N LYS A 191 7.22 -19.93 5.62
CA LYS A 191 6.85 -19.67 7.02
C LYS A 191 5.84 -18.52 7.16
N LEU A 192 6.04 -17.42 6.42
CA LEU A 192 5.11 -16.28 6.44
C LEU A 192 3.76 -16.62 5.81
N ILE A 193 3.75 -17.46 4.78
CA ILE A 193 2.51 -17.99 4.19
C ILE A 193 1.76 -18.82 5.24
N ASN A 194 2.44 -19.74 5.92
CA ASN A 194 1.83 -20.58 6.96
C ASN A 194 1.26 -19.75 8.12
N VAL A 195 2.01 -18.73 8.58
CA VAL A 195 1.53 -17.81 9.63
C VAL A 195 0.36 -16.96 9.12
N LEU A 196 0.39 -16.49 7.87
CA LEU A 196 -0.74 -15.73 7.33
C LEU A 196 -2.00 -16.60 7.20
N MET A 197 -1.82 -17.86 6.78
CA MET A 197 -2.91 -18.83 6.68
C MET A 197 -3.48 -19.25 8.04
N SER A 198 -2.76 -19.10 9.15
CA SER A 198 -3.33 -19.38 10.47
C SER A 198 -4.33 -18.33 10.97
N TYR A 199 -4.49 -17.20 10.27
CA TYR A 199 -5.59 -16.25 10.51
C TYR A 199 -6.85 -16.57 9.68
N TYR A 200 -6.77 -17.50 8.73
CA TYR A 200 -7.91 -17.93 7.94
C TYR A 200 -8.96 -18.57 8.84
N ASP A 201 -10.22 -18.18 8.70
CA ASP A 201 -11.31 -18.64 9.56
C ASP A 201 -12.01 -19.91 9.06
N GLY A 202 -11.60 -20.42 7.90
CA GLY A 202 -12.21 -21.59 7.26
C GLY A 202 -13.49 -21.30 6.46
N LYS A 203 -13.90 -20.04 6.35
CA LYS A 203 -15.16 -19.60 5.73
C LYS A 203 -14.95 -18.39 4.81
N GLY A 204 -13.84 -18.37 4.09
CA GLY A 204 -13.49 -17.31 3.14
C GLY A 204 -12.88 -16.04 3.74
N GLY A 205 -12.72 -15.92 5.06
CA GLY A 205 -12.25 -14.70 5.71
C GLY A 205 -10.95 -14.85 6.50
N PHE A 206 -10.25 -13.73 6.75
CA PHE A 206 -9.09 -13.66 7.64
C PHE A 206 -9.37 -12.77 8.86
N ARG A 207 -8.93 -13.22 10.03
CA ARG A 207 -9.05 -12.50 11.32
C ARG A 207 -7.93 -11.49 11.50
N ALA A 208 -8.20 -10.35 12.13
CA ALA A 208 -7.17 -9.36 12.46
C ALA A 208 -6.07 -9.90 13.38
N THR A 209 -6.46 -10.69 14.39
CA THR A 209 -5.57 -11.39 15.33
C THR A 209 -6.11 -12.78 15.60
N HIS A 210 -5.30 -13.69 16.17
CA HIS A 210 -5.79 -15.01 16.60
C HIS A 210 -6.87 -14.95 17.68
N SER A 211 -6.92 -13.86 18.47
CA SER A 211 -7.95 -13.64 19.48
C SER A 211 -9.24 -13.01 18.92
N THR A 212 -9.23 -12.49 17.69
CA THR A 212 -10.41 -11.85 17.11
C THR A 212 -11.44 -12.92 16.70
N PRO A 213 -12.72 -12.81 17.12
CA PRO A 213 -13.70 -13.87 16.96
C PRO A 213 -14.21 -14.04 15.53
N LEU A 214 -14.12 -13.01 14.70
CA LEU A 214 -14.64 -12.99 13.33
C LEU A 214 -13.58 -12.46 12.36
N ALA A 215 -13.68 -12.89 11.10
CA ALA A 215 -12.94 -12.28 10.02
C ALA A 215 -13.42 -10.86 9.73
N ASP A 216 -12.54 -10.02 9.19
CA ASP A 216 -12.86 -8.65 8.78
C ASP A 216 -12.39 -8.37 7.35
N LEU A 217 -13.01 -7.38 6.71
CA LEU A 217 -12.74 -7.04 5.31
C LEU A 217 -11.31 -6.58 5.07
N LEU A 218 -10.71 -5.82 6.00
CA LEU A 218 -9.35 -5.30 5.83
C LEU A 218 -8.35 -6.44 5.88
N SER A 219 -8.41 -7.28 6.93
CA SER A 219 -7.52 -8.43 7.09
C SER A 219 -7.67 -9.42 5.94
N THR A 220 -8.91 -9.67 5.50
CA THR A 220 -9.19 -10.54 4.35
C THR A 220 -8.57 -9.99 3.07
N ALA A 221 -8.81 -8.71 2.74
CA ALA A 221 -8.30 -8.11 1.51
C ALA A 221 -6.76 -8.11 1.45
N VAL A 222 -6.10 -7.71 2.55
CA VAL A 222 -4.63 -7.66 2.57
C VAL A 222 -3.98 -9.05 2.60
N ALA A 223 -4.61 -10.03 3.25
CA ALA A 223 -4.12 -11.40 3.26
C ALA A 223 -4.21 -12.03 1.86
N LEU A 224 -5.37 -11.94 1.21
CA LEU A 224 -5.58 -12.44 -0.15
C LEU A 224 -4.60 -11.79 -1.14
N TYR A 225 -4.44 -10.47 -1.06
CA TYR A 225 -3.46 -9.76 -1.88
C TYR A 225 -2.03 -10.26 -1.63
N ALA A 226 -1.62 -10.41 -0.38
CA ALA A 226 -0.26 -10.84 -0.04
C ALA A 226 0.02 -12.29 -0.47
N LEU A 227 -0.95 -13.20 -0.32
CA LEU A 227 -0.88 -14.59 -0.77
C LEU A 227 -0.75 -14.67 -2.29
N TRP A 228 -1.62 -13.97 -3.03
CA TRP A 228 -1.53 -13.87 -4.49
C TRP A 228 -0.21 -13.23 -4.93
N PHE A 229 0.25 -12.20 -4.22
CA PHE A 229 1.54 -11.56 -4.47
C PHE A 229 2.70 -12.56 -4.32
N ALA A 230 2.65 -13.40 -3.28
CA ALA A 230 3.60 -14.45 -3.01
C ALA A 230 3.55 -15.62 -4.01
N GLY A 231 2.45 -15.76 -4.75
CA GLY A 231 2.21 -16.85 -5.70
C GLY A 231 1.51 -18.07 -5.10
N TYR A 232 0.82 -17.88 -3.98
CA TYR A 232 -0.05 -18.90 -3.38
C TYR A 232 -1.31 -19.09 -4.23
N ASP A 233 -1.82 -20.32 -4.28
CA ASP A 233 -3.04 -20.65 -5.01
C ASP A 233 -4.28 -20.28 -4.18
N LEU A 234 -4.92 -19.17 -4.52
CA LEU A 234 -6.11 -18.70 -3.80
C LEU A 234 -7.31 -19.65 -3.91
N ARG A 235 -7.32 -20.63 -4.83
CA ARG A 235 -8.42 -21.62 -4.94
C ARG A 235 -8.51 -22.55 -3.73
N GLU A 236 -7.46 -22.59 -2.90
CA GLU A 236 -7.43 -23.32 -1.64
C GLU A 236 -8.25 -22.60 -0.54
N ILE A 237 -8.63 -21.34 -0.75
CA ILE A 237 -9.45 -20.53 0.16
C ILE A 237 -10.89 -20.52 -0.35
N ARG A 238 -11.86 -20.93 0.48
CA ARG A 238 -13.26 -21.11 0.10
C ARG A 238 -14.20 -20.38 1.06
#